data_AF-X0CVL4-F1
#
_entry.id   AF-X0CVL4-F1
#
_cell.length_a   1.000
_cell.length_b   1.000
_cell.length_c   1.000
_cell.angle_alpha   90.00
_cell.angle_beta   90.00
_cell.angle_gamma   90.00
#
_symmetry.space_group_name_H-M   'P 1'
#
loop_
_entity.id
_entity.type
_entity.pdbx_description
1 polymer ?
#
loop_
_entity_poly.entity_id
_entity_poly.type
_entity_poly.pdbx_seq_one_letter_code
_entity_poly.pdbx_strand_id
1 'polypeptide(L)'
;MAENTQSTASQPTDVNKIQSLLKAKDDTQRFVGLALLKSLLDSSEQLRQDEQTVQGLWSSLSPKFLDRLLRTGSKPSTQNSKEMLDLAVSVLYIFSILLPDQAKSDAKFINRIPLLVNAVLYSSEDTTKLILQLLHTLASSQQGAQELIKVEDFSSLTEIAPSHAQVLDIFCFAWLNSMTTIEDPSTLVRQIDDTIQSLVSSFTGTDAVTLLEFLGYFLRHANSSILPQHPKWLKVVVSYIQNLVTSRPTPEARAAYTNATASILQAFPSEAPKLVFIDDKKDDKAFSYLLINLLLIDIRSSAPTLLEQLNKPEYPKVSTRLTSAFDVISIFIGYLVQCLEDESLETFFMTPENLLKLRKGISETMSLTAEYLRDRWDASVAGAMGLHPDARTGTIDTSAGVHHTLAWDSMRDNADDDMFILSAVRALALWLREEENDILRKEATGLMDMFMDLYKSSSQNKLDFRSPVLVALEGVTTLPKGRELLLANEGWTILAHDLNSILQHASQTWGEQEVARATDIVRILLPIVEQESNGVPEAWMDLITSVAAWDVPDSGLPPQVQEAVISSLQLCCAVLVAANRGMRQRYKHSIAAIYGIASQLAKQVSQDNPEREMLEDVLATLGSLTQD
;
A
#
# COMPACT_ATOMS: atom_id res chain seq x y z
N MET A 1 -36.45 -61.58 11.70
CA MET A 1 -35.05 -62.00 11.91
C MET A 1 -34.43 -62.19 10.54
N ALA A 2 -33.78 -61.15 10.03
CA ALA A 2 -32.98 -61.19 8.83
C ALA A 2 -31.68 -60.48 9.19
N GLU A 3 -30.56 -61.19 9.05
CA GLU A 3 -29.23 -60.77 9.45
C GLU A 3 -28.80 -59.53 8.66
N ASN A 4 -28.54 -58.47 9.41
CA ASN A 4 -27.93 -57.25 8.93
C ASN A 4 -26.42 -57.42 9.08
N THR A 5 -25.77 -58.00 8.07
CA THR A 5 -24.32 -58.17 8.07
C THR A 5 -23.67 -56.85 7.68
N GLN A 6 -23.33 -56.05 8.69
CA GLN A 6 -22.46 -54.89 8.55
C GLN A 6 -21.06 -55.34 8.07
N SER A 7 -20.68 -54.93 6.86
CA SER A 7 -19.32 -55.07 6.34
C SER A 7 -18.43 -53.92 6.84
N THR A 8 -17.85 -54.07 8.03
CA THR A 8 -16.88 -53.10 8.60
C THR A 8 -15.47 -53.67 8.75
N ALA A 9 -15.16 -54.81 8.11
CA ALA A 9 -13.89 -55.53 8.31
C ALA A 9 -12.86 -55.47 7.16
N SER A 10 -13.10 -54.74 6.06
CA SER A 10 -12.24 -54.79 4.85
C SER A 10 -11.19 -53.66 4.69
N GLN A 11 -11.37 -52.51 5.33
CA GLN A 11 -10.53 -51.32 5.08
C GLN A 11 -9.02 -51.47 5.37
N PRO A 12 -8.54 -52.06 6.49
CA PRO A 12 -7.09 -52.13 6.77
C PRO A 12 -6.33 -53.06 5.81
N THR A 13 -7.00 -54.09 5.28
CA THR A 13 -6.44 -55.02 4.28
C THR A 13 -6.22 -54.34 2.92
N ASP A 14 -7.12 -53.44 2.51
CA ASP A 14 -7.03 -52.74 1.23
C ASP A 14 -5.91 -51.68 1.24
N VAL A 15 -5.73 -50.97 2.36
CA VAL A 15 -4.64 -49.99 2.55
C VAL A 15 -3.26 -50.67 2.47
N ASN A 16 -3.07 -51.78 3.17
CA ASN A 16 -1.81 -52.53 3.15
C ASN A 16 -1.47 -53.07 1.76
N LYS A 17 -2.49 -53.54 1.01
CA LYS A 17 -2.32 -53.97 -0.37
C LYS A 17 -1.90 -52.80 -1.28
N ILE A 18 -2.53 -51.64 -1.17
CA ILE A 18 -2.15 -50.44 -1.92
C ILE A 18 -0.72 -50.03 -1.61
N GLN A 19 -0.32 -49.97 -0.33
CA GLN A 19 1.06 -49.67 0.06
C GLN A 19 2.07 -50.65 -0.55
N SER A 20 1.75 -51.94 -0.58
CA SER A 20 2.62 -52.96 -1.19
C SER A 20 2.81 -52.75 -2.69
N LEU A 21 1.75 -52.36 -3.41
CA LEU A 21 1.79 -52.06 -4.85
C LEU A 21 2.58 -50.78 -5.13
N LEU A 22 2.42 -49.74 -4.31
CA LEU A 22 3.18 -48.48 -4.46
C LEU A 22 4.68 -48.66 -4.18
N LYS A 23 5.05 -49.59 -3.29
CA LYS A 23 6.43 -49.95 -2.96
C LYS A 23 7.06 -50.99 -3.91
N ALA A 24 6.28 -51.56 -4.82
CA ALA A 24 6.76 -52.54 -5.78
C ALA A 24 7.91 -51.99 -6.63
N LYS A 25 8.72 -52.88 -7.24
CA LYS A 25 9.80 -52.46 -8.16
C LYS A 25 9.28 -52.15 -9.57
N ASP A 26 8.21 -52.81 -9.97
CA ASP A 26 7.59 -52.69 -11.29
C ASP A 26 6.65 -51.48 -11.37
N ASP A 27 6.76 -50.73 -12.47
CA ASP A 27 5.98 -49.51 -12.67
C ASP A 27 4.53 -49.78 -13.03
N THR A 28 4.23 -50.91 -13.66
CA THR A 28 2.84 -51.31 -13.91
C THR A 28 2.13 -51.58 -12.59
N GLN A 29 2.78 -52.29 -11.67
CA GLN A 29 2.25 -52.50 -10.31
C GLN A 29 2.07 -51.19 -9.54
N ARG A 30 3.04 -50.26 -9.62
CA ARG A 30 2.91 -48.93 -9.00
C ARG A 30 1.77 -48.12 -9.59
N PHE A 31 1.59 -48.18 -10.91
CA PHE A 31 0.51 -47.48 -11.61
C PHE A 31 -0.86 -48.00 -11.19
N VAL A 32 -1.03 -49.33 -11.13
CA VAL A 32 -2.25 -49.97 -10.60
C VAL A 32 -2.47 -49.56 -9.14
N GLY A 33 -1.42 -49.56 -8.32
CA GLY A 33 -1.48 -49.06 -6.95
C GLY A 33 -1.95 -47.62 -6.84
N LEU A 34 -1.51 -46.73 -7.75
CA LEU A 34 -1.89 -45.32 -7.81
C LEU A 34 -3.36 -45.13 -8.21
N ALA A 35 -3.87 -45.94 -9.15
CA ALA A 35 -5.26 -45.92 -9.57
C ALA A 35 -6.20 -46.40 -8.44
N LEU A 36 -5.82 -47.48 -7.75
CA LEU A 36 -6.54 -47.98 -6.58
C LEU A 36 -6.49 -46.97 -5.43
N LEU A 37 -5.35 -46.31 -5.22
CA LEU A 37 -5.20 -45.26 -4.22
C LEU A 37 -6.17 -44.11 -4.48
N LYS A 38 -6.22 -43.60 -5.72
CA LYS A 38 -7.17 -42.54 -6.09
C LYS A 38 -8.61 -42.98 -5.80
N SER A 39 -9.00 -44.17 -6.27
CA SER A 39 -10.36 -44.68 -6.05
C SER A 39 -10.71 -44.85 -4.56
N LEU A 40 -9.76 -45.29 -3.74
CA LEU A 40 -9.96 -45.44 -2.29
C LEU A 40 -10.11 -44.08 -1.60
N LEU A 41 -9.23 -43.14 -1.94
CA LEU A 41 -9.31 -41.77 -1.43
C LEU A 41 -10.59 -41.08 -1.90
N ASP A 42 -11.07 -41.32 -3.12
CA ASP A 42 -12.34 -40.76 -3.63
C ASP A 42 -13.59 -41.30 -2.92
N SER A 43 -13.53 -42.53 -2.41
CA SER A 43 -14.71 -43.24 -1.88
C SER A 43 -14.83 -43.27 -0.36
N SER A 44 -13.75 -43.06 0.40
CA SER A 44 -13.75 -43.21 1.87
C SER A 44 -13.42 -41.90 2.59
N GLU A 45 -14.45 -41.23 3.11
CA GLU A 45 -14.32 -40.01 3.91
C GLU A 45 -13.61 -40.26 5.25
N GLN A 46 -13.89 -41.40 5.90
CA GLN A 46 -13.24 -41.80 7.16
C GLN A 46 -11.72 -41.91 7.00
N LEU A 47 -11.25 -42.42 5.85
CA LEU A 47 -9.82 -42.57 5.59
C LEU A 47 -9.14 -41.23 5.29
N ARG A 48 -9.86 -40.25 4.74
CA ARG A 48 -9.35 -38.89 4.54
C ARG A 48 -9.12 -38.15 5.86
N GLN A 49 -9.89 -38.50 6.90
CA GLN A 49 -9.77 -37.91 8.24
C GLN A 49 -8.72 -38.61 9.11
N ASP A 50 -8.21 -39.79 8.69
CA ASP A 50 -7.13 -40.49 9.38
C ASP A 50 -5.76 -40.02 8.88
N GLU A 51 -5.23 -39.00 9.56
CA GLU A 51 -3.96 -38.35 9.22
C GLU A 51 -2.78 -39.36 9.18
N GLN A 52 -2.72 -40.32 10.12
CA GLN A 52 -1.62 -41.29 10.16
C GLN A 52 -1.65 -42.21 8.95
N THR A 53 -2.83 -42.68 8.56
CA THR A 53 -3.00 -43.54 7.38
C THR A 53 -2.68 -42.77 6.09
N VAL A 54 -3.12 -41.52 5.96
CA VAL A 54 -2.81 -40.65 4.81
C VAL A 54 -1.31 -40.40 4.70
N GLN A 55 -0.63 -40.05 5.80
CA GLN A 55 0.84 -39.90 5.83
C GLN A 55 1.55 -41.21 5.48
N GLY A 56 1.07 -42.35 5.96
CA GLY A 56 1.58 -43.68 5.62
C GLY A 56 1.47 -44.01 4.12
N LEU A 57 0.35 -43.67 3.49
CA LEU A 57 0.14 -43.80 2.05
C LEU A 57 1.04 -42.85 1.26
N TRP A 58 1.14 -41.58 1.69
CA TRP A 58 2.04 -40.60 1.09
C TRP A 58 3.49 -41.09 1.12
N SER A 59 3.99 -41.54 2.28
CA SER A 59 5.37 -42.03 2.44
C SER A 59 5.70 -43.21 1.53
N SER A 60 4.69 -44.01 1.16
CA SER A 60 4.83 -45.19 0.30
C SER A 60 5.02 -44.85 -1.18
N LEU A 61 4.71 -43.62 -1.61
CA LEU A 61 4.90 -43.18 -3.00
C LEU A 61 6.36 -42.93 -3.35
N SER A 62 6.81 -43.41 -4.51
CA SER A 62 8.17 -43.14 -5.00
C SER A 62 8.22 -41.77 -5.70
N PRO A 63 9.06 -40.82 -5.24
CA PRO A 63 9.19 -39.51 -5.88
C PRO A 63 9.68 -39.61 -7.34
N LYS A 64 10.60 -40.52 -7.64
CA LYS A 64 11.11 -40.78 -9.00
C LYS A 64 10.06 -41.40 -9.93
N PHE A 65 9.09 -42.13 -9.38
CA PHE A 65 7.98 -42.67 -10.16
C PHE A 65 7.02 -41.54 -10.56
N LEU A 66 6.67 -40.66 -9.61
CA LEU A 66 5.88 -39.45 -9.88
C LEU A 66 6.54 -38.56 -10.94
N ASP A 67 7.85 -38.34 -10.85
CA ASP A 67 8.60 -37.55 -11.85
C ASP A 67 8.47 -38.11 -13.26
N ARG A 68 8.46 -39.45 -13.40
CA ARG A 68 8.31 -40.10 -14.70
C ARG A 68 6.88 -39.99 -15.24
N LEU A 69 5.88 -40.05 -14.38
CA LEU A 69 4.48 -39.83 -14.77
C LEU A 69 4.24 -38.37 -15.17
N LEU A 70 4.79 -37.40 -14.44
CA LEU A 70 4.64 -35.98 -14.81
C LEU A 70 5.33 -35.65 -16.14
N ARG A 71 6.48 -36.28 -16.43
CA ARG A 71 7.19 -36.10 -17.71
C ARG A 71 6.44 -36.65 -18.93
N THR A 72 5.43 -37.52 -18.76
CA THR A 72 4.61 -37.94 -19.91
C THR A 72 3.78 -36.78 -20.47
N GLY A 73 3.52 -35.75 -19.64
CA GLY A 73 2.90 -34.49 -20.07
C GLY A 73 3.81 -33.63 -20.94
N SER A 74 5.12 -33.59 -20.68
CA SER A 74 6.03 -32.69 -21.41
C SER A 74 6.33 -33.13 -22.86
N LYS A 75 6.10 -34.41 -23.21
CA LYS A 75 6.26 -34.98 -24.56
C LYS A 75 5.28 -36.14 -24.78
N PRO A 76 4.04 -35.89 -25.23
CA PRO A 76 3.06 -36.94 -25.43
C PRO A 76 3.45 -37.85 -26.60
N SER A 77 4.12 -38.97 -26.33
CA SER A 77 4.54 -39.94 -27.35
C SER A 77 3.50 -41.04 -27.61
N THR A 78 2.52 -41.22 -26.72
CA THR A 78 1.50 -42.29 -26.81
C THR A 78 0.15 -41.85 -26.25
N GLN A 79 -0.94 -42.48 -26.70
CA GLN A 79 -2.31 -42.17 -26.26
C GLN A 79 -2.52 -42.33 -24.74
N ASN A 80 -1.82 -43.28 -24.11
CA ASN A 80 -1.90 -43.53 -22.66
C ASN A 80 -1.11 -42.48 -21.82
N SER A 81 -0.32 -41.61 -22.46
CA SER A 81 0.51 -40.61 -21.76
C SER A 81 -0.32 -39.59 -20.99
N LYS A 82 -1.53 -39.27 -21.48
CA LYS A 82 -2.47 -38.34 -20.84
C LYS A 82 -3.10 -38.92 -19.59
N GLU A 83 -3.63 -40.15 -19.67
CA GLU A 83 -4.20 -40.85 -18.51
C GLU A 83 -3.19 -41.02 -17.37
N MET A 84 -1.91 -41.25 -17.72
CA MET A 84 -0.82 -41.33 -16.74
C MET A 84 -0.56 -40.01 -16.03
N LEU A 85 -0.57 -38.90 -16.77
CA LEU A 85 -0.43 -37.56 -16.22
C LEU A 85 -1.63 -37.20 -15.34
N ASP A 86 -2.84 -37.40 -15.86
CA ASP A 86 -4.10 -37.08 -15.18
C ASP A 86 -4.20 -37.79 -13.83
N LEU A 87 -3.85 -39.08 -13.79
CA LEU A 87 -3.81 -39.84 -12.54
C LEU A 87 -2.76 -39.31 -11.56
N ALA A 88 -1.54 -39.01 -12.03
CA ALA A 88 -0.47 -38.50 -11.18
C ALA A 88 -0.82 -37.14 -10.57
N VAL A 89 -1.31 -36.20 -11.39
CA VAL A 89 -1.76 -34.87 -10.95
C VAL A 89 -2.92 -35.01 -9.97
N SER A 90 -3.92 -35.84 -10.27
CA SER A 90 -5.06 -36.06 -9.37
C SER A 90 -4.61 -36.53 -7.99
N VAL A 91 -3.69 -37.51 -7.93
CA VAL A 91 -3.17 -38.01 -6.65
C VAL A 91 -2.37 -36.94 -5.91
N LEU A 92 -1.50 -36.21 -6.60
CA LEU A 92 -0.74 -35.11 -6.00
C LEU A 92 -1.65 -34.02 -5.44
N TYR A 93 -2.68 -33.63 -6.19
CA TYR A 93 -3.67 -32.65 -5.74
C TYR A 93 -4.43 -33.14 -4.49
N ILE A 94 -4.92 -34.39 -4.48
CA ILE A 94 -5.60 -34.95 -3.30
C ILE A 94 -4.68 -34.88 -2.07
N PHE A 95 -3.41 -35.28 -2.20
CA PHE A 95 -2.48 -35.19 -1.07
C PHE A 95 -2.15 -33.76 -0.67
N SER A 96 -2.15 -32.80 -1.61
CA SER A 96 -1.94 -31.38 -1.27
C SER A 96 -3.07 -30.79 -0.41
N ILE A 97 -4.27 -31.37 -0.49
CA ILE A 97 -5.41 -31.01 0.37
C ILE A 97 -5.36 -31.73 1.71
N LEU A 98 -5.04 -33.03 1.71
CA LEU A 98 -5.17 -33.89 2.90
C LEU A 98 -3.98 -33.83 3.86
N LEU A 99 -2.78 -33.48 3.39
CA LEU A 99 -1.59 -33.46 4.23
C LEU A 99 -1.44 -32.14 5.00
N PRO A 100 -0.78 -32.14 6.17
CA PRO A 100 -0.45 -30.91 6.88
C PRO A 100 0.59 -30.06 6.12
N ASP A 101 0.64 -28.77 6.39
CA ASP A 101 1.48 -27.81 5.65
C ASP A 101 2.99 -28.14 5.71
N GLN A 102 3.44 -28.76 6.80
CA GLN A 102 4.81 -29.24 6.93
C GLN A 102 5.18 -30.23 5.82
N ALA A 103 4.28 -31.17 5.51
CA ALA A 103 4.51 -32.19 4.48
C ALA A 103 4.39 -31.62 3.06
N LYS A 104 3.62 -30.54 2.87
CA LYS A 104 3.54 -29.82 1.57
C LYS A 104 4.84 -29.09 1.23
N SER A 105 5.57 -28.68 2.26
CA SER A 105 6.87 -27.99 2.16
C SER A 105 8.04 -28.95 1.96
N ASP A 106 7.80 -30.27 2.00
CA ASP A 106 8.85 -31.27 1.77
C ASP A 106 9.31 -31.30 0.31
N ALA A 107 10.60 -31.62 0.11
CA ALA A 107 11.21 -31.86 -1.21
C ALA A 107 10.45 -32.90 -2.07
N LYS A 108 9.61 -33.73 -1.45
CA LYS A 108 8.74 -34.67 -2.17
C LYS A 108 7.66 -33.97 -2.99
N PHE A 109 7.14 -32.83 -2.53
CA PHE A 109 6.20 -31.99 -3.29
C PHE A 109 6.93 -30.93 -4.10
N ILE A 110 7.71 -30.06 -3.45
CA ILE A 110 8.20 -28.82 -4.06
C ILE A 110 9.13 -29.07 -5.26
N ASN A 111 9.94 -30.14 -5.24
CA ASN A 111 10.84 -30.46 -6.37
C ASN A 111 10.09 -30.88 -7.66
N ARG A 112 8.76 -31.00 -7.64
CA ARG A 112 7.94 -31.37 -8.82
C ARG A 112 7.36 -30.13 -9.50
N ILE A 113 7.48 -28.95 -8.88
CA ILE A 113 7.02 -27.69 -9.45
C ILE A 113 7.49 -27.50 -10.91
N PRO A 114 8.78 -27.69 -11.28
CA PRO A 114 9.20 -27.52 -12.67
C PRO A 114 8.52 -28.50 -13.64
N LEU A 115 8.21 -29.71 -13.20
CA LEU A 115 7.52 -30.71 -14.04
C LEU A 115 6.04 -30.37 -14.21
N LEU A 116 5.42 -29.83 -13.16
CA LEU A 116 4.04 -29.37 -13.19
C LEU A 116 3.89 -28.17 -14.13
N VAL A 117 4.78 -27.17 -14.05
CA VAL A 117 4.81 -26.01 -14.96
C VAL A 117 4.86 -26.45 -16.42
N ASN A 118 5.75 -27.40 -16.75
CA ASN A 118 5.91 -27.91 -18.12
C ASN A 118 4.75 -28.79 -18.60
N ALA A 119 3.91 -29.32 -17.70
CA ALA A 119 2.81 -30.21 -18.07
C ALA A 119 1.53 -29.45 -18.47
N VAL A 120 1.40 -28.19 -18.05
CA VAL A 120 0.20 -27.34 -18.18
C VAL A 120 -0.33 -27.24 -19.62
N LEU A 121 0.56 -27.07 -20.61
CA LEU A 121 0.16 -26.88 -22.01
C LEU A 121 -0.38 -28.15 -22.69
N TYR A 122 0.01 -29.32 -22.19
CA TYR A 122 -0.24 -30.60 -22.87
C TYR A 122 -1.27 -31.48 -22.15
N SER A 123 -1.77 -31.03 -21.00
CA SER A 123 -2.82 -31.69 -20.21
C SER A 123 -4.22 -31.46 -20.78
N SER A 124 -5.19 -32.26 -20.31
CA SER A 124 -6.62 -31.97 -20.48
C SER A 124 -7.01 -30.72 -19.68
N GLU A 125 -8.12 -30.08 -20.01
CA GLU A 125 -8.58 -28.86 -19.31
C GLU A 125 -8.78 -29.09 -17.80
N ASP A 126 -9.35 -30.23 -17.42
CA ASP A 126 -9.55 -30.60 -16.01
C ASP A 126 -8.21 -30.82 -15.30
N THR A 127 -7.27 -31.51 -15.94
CA THR A 127 -5.93 -31.70 -15.38
C THR A 127 -5.17 -30.39 -15.28
N THR A 128 -5.31 -29.48 -16.24
CA THR A 128 -4.73 -28.13 -16.16
C THR A 128 -5.25 -27.38 -14.93
N LYS A 129 -6.56 -27.41 -14.66
CA LYS A 129 -7.14 -26.81 -13.44
C LYS A 129 -6.53 -27.40 -12.17
N LEU A 130 -6.38 -28.72 -12.10
CA LEU A 130 -5.75 -29.39 -10.95
C LEU A 130 -4.26 -29.04 -10.80
N ILE A 131 -3.51 -28.93 -11.91
CA ILE A 131 -2.12 -28.49 -11.90
C ILE A 131 -2.02 -27.07 -11.34
N LEU A 132 -2.87 -26.14 -11.80
CA LEU A 132 -2.86 -24.75 -11.33
C LEU A 132 -3.22 -24.65 -9.85
N GLN A 133 -4.21 -25.40 -9.37
CA GLN A 133 -4.56 -25.46 -7.95
C GLN A 133 -3.43 -26.04 -7.09
N LEU A 134 -2.75 -27.08 -7.59
CA LEU A 134 -1.59 -27.65 -6.93
C LEU A 134 -0.42 -26.65 -6.90
N LEU A 135 -0.09 -26.03 -8.03
CA LEU A 135 0.97 -25.01 -8.10
C LEU A 135 0.69 -23.83 -7.18
N HIS A 136 -0.55 -23.34 -7.14
CA HIS A 136 -0.96 -22.28 -6.23
C HIS A 136 -0.73 -22.69 -4.77
N THR A 137 -1.21 -23.86 -4.37
CA THR A 137 -1.02 -24.40 -3.00
C THR A 137 0.45 -24.50 -2.61
N LEU A 138 1.31 -24.96 -3.54
CA LEU A 138 2.74 -25.08 -3.27
C LEU A 138 3.43 -23.70 -3.23
N ALA A 139 3.12 -22.80 -4.16
CA ALA A 139 3.68 -21.44 -4.23
C ALA A 139 3.24 -20.54 -3.06
N SER A 140 2.12 -20.84 -2.40
CA SER A 140 1.71 -20.16 -1.17
C SER A 140 2.63 -20.45 0.03
N SER A 141 3.45 -21.50 -0.03
CA SER A 141 4.50 -21.76 0.97
C SER A 141 5.82 -21.09 0.57
N GLN A 142 6.61 -20.66 1.56
CA GLN A 142 7.90 -20.02 1.31
C GLN A 142 8.88 -20.93 0.56
N GLN A 143 8.95 -22.22 0.93
CA GLN A 143 9.83 -23.21 0.28
C GLN A 143 9.37 -23.51 -1.16
N GLY A 144 8.06 -23.62 -1.38
CA GLY A 144 7.52 -23.83 -2.72
C GLY A 144 7.70 -22.62 -3.63
N ALA A 145 7.56 -21.41 -3.10
CA ALA A 145 7.88 -20.17 -3.81
C ALA A 145 9.36 -20.14 -4.26
N GLN A 146 10.28 -20.51 -3.37
CA GLN A 146 11.71 -20.62 -3.66
C GLN A 146 12.04 -21.66 -4.74
N GLU A 147 11.30 -22.76 -4.81
CA GLU A 147 11.47 -23.74 -5.89
C GLU A 147 10.83 -23.27 -7.20
N LEU A 148 9.74 -22.50 -7.16
CA LEU A 148 9.12 -21.92 -8.36
C LEU A 148 10.06 -20.90 -9.02
N ILE A 149 10.69 -20.01 -8.26
CA ILE A 149 11.61 -19.00 -8.82
C ILE A 149 12.87 -19.62 -9.45
N LYS A 150 13.19 -20.89 -9.16
CA LYS A 150 14.29 -21.62 -9.82
C LYS A 150 13.91 -22.14 -11.20
N VAL A 151 12.64 -22.05 -11.59
CA VAL A 151 12.18 -22.44 -12.92
C VAL A 151 12.70 -21.42 -13.94
N GLU A 152 13.43 -21.92 -14.95
CA GLU A 152 14.06 -21.08 -15.98
C GLU A 152 13.07 -20.60 -17.06
N ASP A 153 12.02 -21.37 -17.32
CA ASP A 153 11.05 -21.10 -18.40
C ASP A 153 9.61 -21.15 -17.91
N PHE A 154 8.93 -20.00 -17.96
CA PHE A 154 7.52 -19.85 -17.63
C PHE A 154 6.60 -19.74 -18.84
N SER A 155 7.11 -19.92 -20.07
CA SER A 155 6.33 -19.76 -21.30
C SER A 155 5.01 -20.54 -21.27
N SER A 156 5.04 -21.76 -20.73
CA SER A 156 3.86 -22.63 -20.58
C SER A 156 2.75 -22.00 -19.72
N LEU A 157 3.12 -21.29 -18.65
CA LEU A 157 2.17 -20.61 -17.78
C LEU A 157 1.71 -19.29 -18.42
N THR A 158 2.65 -18.50 -18.96
CA THR A 158 2.32 -17.18 -19.52
C THR A 158 1.44 -17.29 -20.76
N GLU A 159 1.56 -18.36 -21.56
CA GLU A 159 0.72 -18.61 -22.73
C GLU A 159 -0.75 -18.85 -22.35
N ILE A 160 -1.00 -19.61 -21.28
CA ILE A 160 -2.37 -19.97 -20.86
C ILE A 160 -3.01 -18.94 -19.91
N ALA A 161 -2.23 -18.00 -19.36
CA ALA A 161 -2.69 -17.01 -18.39
C ALA A 161 -3.94 -16.21 -18.83
N PRO A 162 -4.10 -15.80 -20.10
CA PRO A 162 -5.31 -15.10 -20.55
C PRO A 162 -6.60 -15.93 -20.38
N SER A 163 -6.50 -17.26 -20.45
CA SER A 163 -7.64 -18.17 -20.28
C SER A 163 -7.76 -18.73 -18.85
N HIS A 164 -6.71 -18.58 -18.03
CA HIS A 164 -6.63 -19.13 -16.68
C HIS A 164 -6.02 -18.11 -15.71
N ALA A 165 -6.87 -17.25 -15.13
CA ALA A 165 -6.47 -16.19 -14.22
C ALA A 165 -5.64 -16.66 -13.01
N GLN A 166 -5.84 -17.91 -12.56
CA GLN A 166 -5.09 -18.51 -11.45
C GLN A 166 -3.56 -18.55 -11.67
N VAL A 167 -3.10 -18.49 -12.93
CA VAL A 167 -1.67 -18.34 -13.23
C VAL A 167 -1.09 -17.06 -12.61
N LEU A 168 -1.85 -15.98 -12.65
CA LEU A 168 -1.44 -14.69 -12.10
C LEU A 168 -1.32 -14.76 -10.58
N ASP A 169 -2.23 -15.46 -9.91
CA ASP A 169 -2.16 -15.70 -8.46
C ASP A 169 -0.90 -16.49 -8.10
N ILE A 170 -0.57 -17.55 -8.86
CA ILE A 170 0.65 -18.35 -8.64
C ILE A 170 1.90 -17.46 -8.68
N PHE A 171 2.04 -16.61 -9.70
CA PHE A 171 3.17 -15.69 -9.79
C PHE A 171 3.18 -14.69 -8.64
N CYS A 172 2.02 -14.13 -8.31
CA CYS A 172 1.91 -13.15 -7.24
C CYS A 172 2.38 -13.70 -5.89
N PHE A 173 1.82 -14.83 -5.46
CA PHE A 173 2.19 -15.47 -4.20
C PHE A 173 3.65 -15.91 -4.20
N ALA A 174 4.15 -16.46 -5.31
CA ALA A 174 5.53 -16.89 -5.38
C ALA A 174 6.53 -15.72 -5.23
N TRP A 175 6.28 -14.59 -5.90
CA TRP A 175 7.17 -13.43 -5.82
C TRP A 175 7.11 -12.76 -4.45
N LEU A 176 5.91 -12.55 -3.91
CA LEU A 176 5.72 -11.94 -2.58
C LEU A 176 6.29 -12.80 -1.46
N ASN A 177 6.16 -14.13 -1.53
CA ASN A 177 6.75 -15.03 -0.53
C ASN A 177 8.27 -15.14 -0.64
N SER A 178 8.82 -14.93 -1.85
CA SER A 178 10.27 -15.06 -2.07
C SER A 178 11.04 -13.80 -1.69
N MET A 179 10.42 -12.60 -1.76
CA MET A 179 11.11 -11.32 -1.57
C MET A 179 11.80 -11.15 -0.21
N THR A 180 11.37 -11.91 0.81
CA THR A 180 11.93 -11.86 2.18
C THR A 180 13.14 -12.78 2.39
N THR A 181 13.49 -13.63 1.42
CA THR A 181 14.48 -14.70 1.61
C THR A 181 15.54 -14.83 0.53
N ILE A 182 15.44 -14.05 -0.53
CA ILE A 182 16.37 -14.16 -1.66
C ILE A 182 17.72 -13.53 -1.30
N GLU A 183 18.79 -14.32 -1.46
CA GLU A 183 20.18 -13.88 -1.26
C GLU A 183 20.66 -12.92 -2.37
N ASP A 184 20.18 -13.11 -3.62
CA ASP A 184 20.48 -12.24 -4.76
C ASP A 184 19.20 -11.66 -5.40
N PRO A 185 18.79 -10.44 -5.01
CA PRO A 185 17.60 -9.79 -5.54
C PRO A 185 17.62 -9.62 -7.07
N SER A 186 18.80 -9.55 -7.70
CA SER A 186 18.92 -9.23 -9.13
C SER A 186 18.36 -10.33 -10.03
N THR A 187 18.50 -11.59 -9.61
CA THR A 187 17.93 -12.74 -10.32
C THR A 187 16.40 -12.68 -10.32
N LEU A 188 15.79 -12.36 -9.16
CA LEU A 188 14.34 -12.22 -9.06
C LEU A 188 13.82 -11.03 -9.87
N VAL A 189 14.49 -9.87 -9.80
CA VAL A 189 14.12 -8.67 -10.59
C VAL A 189 14.05 -9.02 -12.08
N ARG A 190 15.08 -9.70 -12.61
CA ARG A 190 15.11 -10.11 -14.01
C ARG A 190 13.99 -11.07 -14.36
N GLN A 191 13.75 -12.08 -13.51
CA GLN A 191 12.68 -13.05 -13.73
C GLN A 191 11.29 -12.40 -13.73
N ILE A 192 11.04 -11.47 -12.81
CA ILE A 192 9.79 -10.68 -12.76
C ILE A 192 9.64 -9.89 -14.06
N ASP A 193 10.69 -9.17 -14.49
CA ASP A 193 10.66 -8.34 -15.70
C ASP A 193 10.38 -9.18 -16.96
N ASP A 194 11.12 -10.28 -17.14
CA ASP A 194 10.96 -11.21 -18.27
C ASP A 194 9.56 -11.87 -18.27
N THR A 195 9.04 -12.24 -17.09
CA THR A 195 7.72 -12.87 -16.96
C THR A 195 6.59 -11.88 -17.24
N ILE A 196 6.65 -10.66 -16.69
CA ILE A 196 5.64 -9.61 -16.98
C ILE A 196 5.67 -9.25 -18.46
N GLN A 197 6.86 -9.15 -19.07
CA GLN A 197 6.99 -8.89 -20.51
C GLN A 197 6.34 -10.01 -21.36
N SER A 198 6.47 -11.27 -20.95
CA SER A 198 5.80 -12.40 -21.58
C SER A 198 4.28 -12.34 -21.38
N LEU A 199 3.80 -12.08 -20.16
CA LEU A 199 2.37 -11.93 -19.85
C LEU A 199 1.74 -10.82 -20.70
N VAL A 200 2.34 -9.64 -20.76
CA VAL A 200 1.87 -8.54 -21.60
C VAL A 200 1.76 -8.98 -23.07
N SER A 201 2.71 -9.77 -23.56
CA SER A 201 2.65 -10.30 -24.92
C SER A 201 1.46 -11.25 -25.10
N SER A 202 1.23 -12.19 -24.18
CA SER A 202 0.10 -13.13 -24.21
C SER A 202 -1.27 -12.48 -24.10
N PHE A 203 -1.39 -11.37 -23.36
CA PHE A 203 -2.65 -10.65 -23.18
C PHE A 203 -3.00 -9.71 -24.35
N THR A 204 -2.15 -9.62 -25.37
CA THR A 204 -2.42 -8.82 -26.56
C THR A 204 -3.70 -9.29 -27.27
N GLY A 205 -4.65 -8.37 -27.49
CA GLY A 205 -5.94 -8.66 -28.11
C GLY A 205 -7.05 -9.07 -27.12
N THR A 206 -6.75 -9.15 -25.82
CA THR A 206 -7.75 -9.31 -24.75
C THR A 206 -8.17 -7.96 -24.15
N ASP A 207 -9.10 -7.97 -23.19
CA ASP A 207 -9.44 -6.78 -22.40
C ASP A 207 -8.41 -6.44 -21.30
N ALA A 208 -7.46 -7.35 -21.04
CA ALA A 208 -6.42 -7.24 -20.03
C ALA A 208 -6.91 -6.96 -18.59
N VAL A 209 -8.20 -7.16 -18.28
CA VAL A 209 -8.76 -6.82 -16.96
C VAL A 209 -8.07 -7.61 -15.84
N THR A 210 -7.91 -8.92 -16.01
CA THR A 210 -7.26 -9.79 -15.02
C THR A 210 -5.77 -9.50 -14.86
N LEU A 211 -5.07 -9.16 -15.96
CA LEU A 211 -3.67 -8.75 -15.91
C LEU A 211 -3.48 -7.45 -15.12
N LEU A 212 -4.34 -6.46 -15.34
CA LEU A 212 -4.29 -5.19 -14.61
C LEU A 212 -4.67 -5.36 -13.14
N GLU A 213 -5.64 -6.22 -12.82
CA GLU A 213 -5.96 -6.58 -11.43
C GLU A 213 -4.76 -7.20 -10.72
N PHE A 214 -4.10 -8.16 -11.37
CA PHE A 214 -2.86 -8.76 -10.88
C PHE A 214 -1.74 -7.73 -10.67
N LEU A 215 -1.46 -6.88 -11.67
CA LEU A 215 -0.40 -5.86 -11.55
C LEU A 215 -0.73 -4.84 -10.47
N GLY A 216 -1.99 -4.43 -10.34
CA GLY A 216 -2.46 -3.54 -9.28
C GLY A 216 -2.28 -4.14 -7.89
N TYR A 217 -2.49 -5.45 -7.74
CA TYR A 217 -2.23 -6.11 -6.46
C TYR A 217 -0.73 -6.31 -6.21
N PHE A 218 0.01 -6.89 -7.16
CA PHE A 218 1.42 -7.22 -7.00
C PHE A 218 2.29 -5.97 -6.75
N LEU A 219 2.17 -4.94 -7.61
CA LEU A 219 3.03 -3.75 -7.51
C LEU A 219 2.80 -2.96 -6.22
N ARG A 220 1.58 -2.95 -5.68
CA ARG A 220 1.26 -2.31 -4.40
C ARG A 220 1.95 -2.99 -3.21
N HIS A 221 2.18 -4.30 -3.27
CA HIS A 221 2.76 -5.07 -2.17
C HIS A 221 4.25 -5.40 -2.37
N ALA A 222 4.78 -5.18 -3.58
CA ALA A 222 6.17 -5.43 -3.90
C ALA A 222 7.09 -4.37 -3.27
N ASN A 223 8.26 -4.80 -2.78
CA ASN A 223 9.31 -3.89 -2.36
C ASN A 223 9.98 -3.26 -3.60
N SER A 224 10.26 -1.95 -3.58
CA SER A 224 10.90 -1.25 -4.71
C SER A 224 12.25 -1.85 -5.12
N SER A 225 12.95 -2.53 -4.21
CA SER A 225 14.22 -3.23 -4.48
C SER A 225 14.09 -4.44 -5.43
N ILE A 226 12.90 -5.04 -5.55
CA ILE A 226 12.66 -6.19 -6.43
C ILE A 226 11.96 -5.82 -7.76
N LEU A 227 11.74 -4.53 -7.99
CA LEU A 227 11.11 -4.02 -9.21
C LEU A 227 12.18 -3.59 -10.24
N PRO A 228 11.95 -3.82 -11.54
CA PRO A 228 12.85 -3.33 -12.59
C PRO A 228 12.83 -1.80 -12.64
N GLN A 229 13.97 -1.14 -12.84
CA GLN A 229 14.01 0.33 -12.87
C GLN A 229 13.36 0.95 -14.11
N HIS A 230 13.55 0.32 -15.28
CA HIS A 230 13.10 0.84 -16.58
C HIS A 230 12.40 -0.24 -17.41
N PRO A 231 11.22 -0.73 -16.98
CA PRO A 231 10.52 -1.83 -17.64
C PRO A 231 9.98 -1.46 -19.02
N LYS A 232 10.32 -2.26 -20.03
CA LYS A 232 9.82 -2.07 -21.42
C LYS A 232 8.32 -2.30 -21.56
N TRP A 233 7.75 -3.15 -20.71
CA TRP A 233 6.34 -3.51 -20.72
C TRP A 233 5.43 -2.40 -20.16
N LEU A 234 5.97 -1.43 -19.41
CA LEU A 234 5.16 -0.39 -18.73
C LEU A 234 4.32 0.43 -19.71
N LYS A 235 4.89 0.81 -20.86
CA LYS A 235 4.15 1.55 -21.89
C LYS A 235 2.96 0.76 -22.45
N VAL A 236 3.09 -0.55 -22.59
CA VAL A 236 2.01 -1.41 -23.10
C VAL A 236 0.92 -1.56 -22.05
N VAL A 237 1.29 -1.71 -20.77
CA VAL A 237 0.34 -1.74 -19.65
C VAL A 237 -0.47 -0.44 -19.57
N VAL A 238 0.18 0.71 -19.74
CA VAL A 238 -0.52 2.01 -19.83
C VAL A 238 -1.48 2.05 -21.01
N SER A 239 -1.12 1.46 -22.16
CA SER A 239 -2.04 1.35 -23.30
C SER A 239 -3.28 0.48 -22.97
N TYR A 240 -3.13 -0.61 -22.20
CA TYR A 240 -4.29 -1.38 -21.72
C TYR A 240 -5.20 -0.56 -20.82
N ILE A 241 -4.65 0.24 -19.91
CA ILE A 241 -5.40 1.18 -19.07
C ILE A 241 -6.18 2.17 -19.96
N GLN A 242 -5.51 2.78 -20.95
CA GLN A 242 -6.14 3.71 -21.89
C GLN A 242 -7.31 3.08 -22.67
N ASN A 243 -7.12 1.85 -23.15
CA ASN A 243 -8.15 1.11 -23.88
C ASN A 243 -9.37 0.78 -23.00
N LEU A 244 -9.16 0.39 -21.74
CA LEU A 244 -10.27 0.12 -20.81
C LEU A 244 -11.05 1.38 -20.43
N VAL A 245 -10.35 2.48 -20.15
CA VAL A 245 -10.98 3.76 -19.81
C VAL A 245 -11.84 4.28 -20.96
N THR A 246 -11.39 4.12 -22.20
CA THR A 246 -12.11 4.65 -23.39
C THR A 246 -13.24 3.74 -23.89
N SER A 247 -13.33 2.47 -23.45
CA SER A 247 -14.24 1.46 -24.00
C SER A 247 -15.59 1.29 -23.26
N ARG A 248 -15.96 2.21 -22.35
CA ARG A 248 -17.12 2.10 -21.43
C ARG A 248 -16.96 0.92 -20.44
N PRO A 249 -16.18 1.11 -19.37
CA PRO A 249 -15.73 0.01 -18.51
C PRO A 249 -16.84 -0.57 -17.62
N THR A 250 -16.81 -1.90 -17.45
CA THR A 250 -17.57 -2.60 -16.41
C THR A 250 -17.08 -2.22 -14.99
N PRO A 251 -17.82 -2.53 -13.92
CA PRO A 251 -17.33 -2.31 -12.55
C PRO A 251 -15.99 -2.99 -12.25
N GLU A 252 -15.76 -4.19 -12.80
CA GLU A 252 -14.52 -4.95 -12.66
C GLU A 252 -13.37 -4.27 -13.41
N ALA A 253 -13.60 -3.87 -14.66
CA ALA A 253 -12.62 -3.12 -15.44
C ALA A 253 -12.26 -1.80 -14.73
N ARG A 254 -13.25 -1.12 -14.14
CA ARG A 254 -13.04 0.10 -13.34
C ARG A 254 -12.11 -0.14 -12.16
N ALA A 255 -12.36 -1.19 -11.38
CA ALA A 255 -11.49 -1.54 -10.26
C ALA A 255 -10.07 -1.87 -10.74
N ALA A 256 -9.94 -2.68 -11.80
CA ALA A 256 -8.67 -3.11 -12.35
C ALA A 256 -7.82 -1.93 -12.84
N TYR A 257 -8.34 -1.07 -13.73
CA TYR A 257 -7.54 0.06 -14.23
C TYR A 257 -7.24 1.09 -13.14
N THR A 258 -8.13 1.30 -12.17
CA THR A 258 -7.91 2.28 -11.08
C THR A 258 -6.78 1.81 -10.18
N ASN A 259 -6.83 0.54 -9.73
CA ASN A 259 -5.80 -0.05 -8.88
C ASN A 259 -4.46 -0.19 -9.60
N ALA A 260 -4.47 -0.61 -10.87
CA ALA A 260 -3.26 -0.71 -11.68
C ALA A 260 -2.62 0.66 -11.87
N THR A 261 -3.41 1.70 -12.20
CA THR A 261 -2.90 3.07 -12.38
C THR A 261 -2.23 3.59 -11.11
N ALA A 262 -2.87 3.45 -9.96
CA ALA A 262 -2.27 3.85 -8.69
C ALA A 262 -0.95 3.12 -8.43
N SER A 263 -0.93 1.82 -8.66
CA SER A 263 0.22 0.97 -8.34
C SER A 263 1.40 1.21 -9.27
N ILE A 264 1.18 1.44 -10.58
CA ILE A 264 2.28 1.80 -11.50
C ILE A 264 2.84 3.20 -11.21
N LEU A 265 1.99 4.15 -10.80
CA LEU A 265 2.43 5.50 -10.45
C LEU A 265 3.28 5.49 -9.17
N GLN A 266 2.94 4.63 -8.19
CA GLN A 266 3.72 4.42 -6.98
C GLN A 266 5.01 3.64 -7.24
N ALA A 267 4.96 2.59 -8.06
CA ALA A 267 6.11 1.76 -8.38
C ALA A 267 7.16 2.47 -9.26
N PHE A 268 6.73 3.33 -10.18
CA PHE A 268 7.59 4.00 -11.17
C PHE A 268 7.37 5.52 -11.21
N PRO A 269 7.65 6.25 -10.11
CA PRO A 269 7.26 7.65 -9.94
C PRO A 269 7.92 8.61 -10.96
N SER A 270 9.05 8.25 -11.55
CA SER A 270 9.74 9.08 -12.55
C SER A 270 9.22 8.92 -13.98
N GLU A 271 8.71 7.73 -14.33
CA GLU A 271 8.31 7.38 -15.70
C GLU A 271 6.81 7.30 -15.89
N ALA A 272 6.09 6.69 -14.93
CA ALA A 272 4.66 6.43 -15.05
C ALA A 272 3.83 7.71 -15.20
N PRO A 273 4.07 8.83 -14.46
CA PRO A 273 3.29 10.05 -14.66
C PRO A 273 3.35 10.57 -16.09
N LYS A 274 4.54 10.52 -16.72
CA LYS A 274 4.74 10.95 -18.12
C LYS A 274 3.99 10.06 -19.10
N LEU A 275 3.96 8.74 -18.85
CA LEU A 275 3.26 7.79 -19.71
C LEU A 275 1.74 7.85 -19.53
N VAL A 276 1.26 8.03 -18.31
CA VAL A 276 -0.17 8.00 -17.96
C VAL A 276 -0.85 9.33 -18.28
N PHE A 277 -0.21 10.47 -17.98
CA PHE A 277 -0.87 11.78 -18.06
C PHE A 277 -0.56 12.57 -19.32
N ILE A 278 0.55 12.33 -20.01
CA ILE A 278 0.85 13.05 -21.26
C ILE A 278 0.14 12.33 -22.40
N ASP A 279 -0.82 13.02 -23.02
CA ASP A 279 -1.50 12.54 -24.21
C ASP A 279 -0.52 12.51 -25.41
N ASP A 280 -0.55 11.44 -26.21
CA ASP A 280 0.23 11.40 -27.45
C ASP A 280 -0.37 12.41 -28.44
N LYS A 281 0.46 13.29 -29.01
CA LYS A 281 0.02 14.44 -29.87
C LYS A 281 -0.78 14.03 -31.12
N LYS A 282 -0.92 12.72 -31.37
CA LYS A 282 -1.64 12.13 -32.50
C LYS A 282 -3.09 11.78 -32.19
N ASP A 283 -3.47 11.68 -30.91
CA ASP A 283 -4.83 11.39 -30.51
C ASP A 283 -5.53 12.68 -30.05
N ASP A 284 -6.58 13.09 -30.77
CA ASP A 284 -7.46 14.24 -30.42
C ASP A 284 -8.22 14.07 -29.09
N LYS A 285 -7.91 13.04 -28.29
CA LYS A 285 -8.62 12.69 -27.07
C LYS A 285 -7.80 13.11 -25.87
N ALA A 286 -8.39 13.97 -25.04
CA ALA A 286 -7.86 14.35 -23.74
C ALA A 286 -7.96 13.16 -22.75
N PHE A 287 -7.08 12.17 -22.87
CA PHE A 287 -7.15 10.92 -22.10
C PHE A 287 -6.94 11.21 -20.62
N SER A 288 -5.93 12.00 -20.26
CA SER A 288 -5.68 12.40 -18.88
C SER A 288 -6.92 13.04 -18.25
N TYR A 289 -7.57 13.97 -18.97
CA TYR A 289 -8.84 14.57 -18.53
C TYR A 289 -9.94 13.52 -18.30
N LEU A 290 -10.12 12.59 -19.25
CA LEU A 290 -11.13 11.54 -19.15
C LEU A 290 -10.90 10.63 -17.94
N LEU A 291 -9.65 10.18 -17.75
CA LEU A 291 -9.26 9.31 -16.64
C LEU A 291 -9.58 10.00 -15.30
N ILE A 292 -9.06 11.20 -15.08
CA ILE A 292 -9.27 11.93 -13.81
C ILE A 292 -10.76 12.22 -13.60
N ASN A 293 -11.48 12.64 -14.62
CA ASN A 293 -12.91 12.91 -14.50
C ASN A 293 -13.72 11.65 -14.13
N LEU A 294 -13.39 10.48 -14.67
CA LEU A 294 -14.04 9.22 -14.28
C LEU A 294 -13.74 8.82 -12.84
N LEU A 295 -12.51 9.01 -12.36
CA LEU A 295 -12.15 8.77 -10.97
C LEU A 295 -12.93 9.70 -10.01
N LEU A 296 -13.02 10.99 -10.34
CA LEU A 296 -13.81 11.97 -9.58
C LEU A 296 -15.30 11.62 -9.55
N ILE A 297 -15.86 11.11 -10.65
CA ILE A 297 -17.24 10.61 -10.68
C ILE A 297 -17.39 9.38 -9.79
N ASP A 298 -16.44 8.44 -9.87
CA ASP A 298 -16.49 7.20 -9.06
C ASP A 298 -16.47 7.51 -7.56
N ILE A 299 -15.55 8.38 -7.12
CA ILE A 299 -15.46 8.83 -5.73
C ILE A 299 -16.79 9.46 -5.29
N ARG A 300 -17.29 10.45 -6.04
CA ARG A 300 -18.53 11.15 -5.68
C ARG A 300 -19.75 10.24 -5.62
N SER A 301 -19.78 9.21 -6.47
CA SER A 301 -20.88 8.24 -6.48
C SER A 301 -20.78 7.17 -5.39
N SER A 302 -19.56 6.85 -4.92
CA SER A 302 -19.33 5.71 -4.03
C SER A 302 -19.13 6.12 -2.56
N ALA A 303 -18.41 7.23 -2.31
CA ALA A 303 -18.07 7.68 -0.96
C ALA A 303 -19.30 7.88 -0.05
N PRO A 304 -20.41 8.50 -0.50
CA PRO A 304 -21.60 8.68 0.36
C PRO A 304 -22.20 7.38 0.88
N THR A 305 -22.06 6.29 0.12
CA THR A 305 -22.61 4.98 0.49
C THR A 305 -21.63 4.11 1.29
N LEU A 306 -20.38 4.55 1.45
CA LEU A 306 -19.31 3.74 2.01
C LEU A 306 -19.49 3.51 3.51
N LEU A 307 -20.03 4.50 4.24
CA LEU A 307 -20.38 4.36 5.67
C LEU A 307 -21.37 3.21 5.91
N GLU A 308 -22.37 3.05 5.05
CA GLU A 308 -23.34 1.95 5.12
C GLU A 308 -22.76 0.59 4.73
N GLN A 309 -21.55 0.57 4.19
CA GLN A 309 -20.87 -0.64 3.74
C GLN A 309 -19.79 -1.10 4.72
N LEU A 310 -19.38 -0.29 5.71
CA LEU A 310 -18.24 -0.58 6.60
C LEU A 310 -18.22 -2.01 7.17
N ASN A 311 -19.38 -2.56 7.53
CA ASN A 311 -19.51 -3.90 8.11
C ASN A 311 -19.90 -4.99 7.10
N LYS A 312 -19.94 -4.67 5.80
CA LYS A 312 -20.30 -5.59 4.72
C LYS A 312 -19.05 -6.18 4.06
N PRO A 313 -19.09 -7.42 3.55
CA PRO A 313 -17.94 -8.06 2.92
C PRO A 313 -17.46 -7.35 1.64
N GLU A 314 -18.28 -6.50 1.03
CA GLU A 314 -17.93 -5.73 -0.16
C GLU A 314 -17.05 -4.50 0.13
N TYR A 315 -17.04 -4.00 1.38
CA TYR A 315 -16.32 -2.77 1.73
C TYR A 315 -14.84 -2.78 1.40
N PRO A 316 -14.05 -3.84 1.72
CA PRO A 316 -12.61 -3.85 1.41
C PRO A 316 -12.33 -3.62 -0.07
N LYS A 317 -13.15 -4.18 -0.97
CA LYS A 317 -12.99 -4.01 -2.42
C LYS A 317 -13.28 -2.57 -2.85
N VAL A 318 -14.34 -1.96 -2.31
CA VAL A 318 -14.71 -0.58 -2.65
C VAL A 318 -13.72 0.42 -2.03
N SER A 319 -13.37 0.26 -0.76
CA SER A 319 -12.37 1.06 -0.04
C SER A 319 -11.02 1.03 -0.76
N THR A 320 -10.54 -0.16 -1.16
CA THR A 320 -9.27 -0.30 -1.92
C THR A 320 -9.31 0.45 -3.25
N ARG A 321 -10.42 0.35 -4.00
CA ARG A 321 -10.58 1.05 -5.28
C ARG A 321 -10.57 2.57 -5.11
N LEU A 322 -11.28 3.08 -4.11
CA LEU A 322 -11.34 4.52 -3.85
C LEU A 322 -10.03 5.07 -3.29
N THR A 323 -9.33 4.29 -2.46
CA THR A 323 -7.96 4.59 -2.02
C THR A 323 -7.06 4.80 -3.24
N SER A 324 -7.07 3.86 -4.17
CA SER A 324 -6.32 3.98 -5.44
C SER A 324 -6.74 5.20 -6.26
N ALA A 325 -8.04 5.52 -6.30
CA ALA A 325 -8.52 6.71 -7.02
C ALA A 325 -7.97 8.00 -6.41
N PHE A 326 -7.96 8.13 -5.08
CA PHE A 326 -7.36 9.27 -4.37
C PHE A 326 -5.84 9.33 -4.55
N ASP A 327 -5.14 8.20 -4.55
CA ASP A 327 -3.70 8.15 -4.81
C ASP A 327 -3.39 8.68 -6.23
N VAL A 328 -4.15 8.25 -7.24
CA VAL A 328 -3.99 8.75 -8.63
C VAL A 328 -4.25 10.25 -8.71
N ILE A 329 -5.30 10.76 -8.06
CA ILE A 329 -5.61 12.20 -8.02
C ILE A 329 -4.49 12.99 -7.34
N SER A 330 -3.96 12.49 -6.22
CA SER A 330 -2.86 13.12 -5.49
C SER A 330 -1.61 13.25 -6.36
N ILE A 331 -1.24 12.16 -7.03
CA ILE A 331 -0.07 12.13 -7.94
C ILE A 331 -0.32 13.03 -9.16
N PHE A 332 -1.55 13.07 -9.68
CA PHE A 332 -1.93 13.96 -10.77
C PHE A 332 -1.80 15.44 -10.37
N ILE A 333 -2.28 15.85 -9.18
CA ILE A 333 -2.12 17.22 -8.67
C ILE A 333 -0.64 17.59 -8.55
N GLY A 334 0.17 16.73 -7.92
CA GLY A 334 1.61 16.96 -7.82
C GLY A 334 2.29 17.09 -9.19
N TYR A 335 1.91 16.24 -10.15
CA TYR A 335 2.42 16.31 -11.51
C TYR A 335 2.01 17.59 -12.25
N LEU A 336 0.80 18.10 -12.01
CA LEU A 336 0.36 19.40 -12.54
C LEU A 336 1.22 20.54 -12.00
N VAL A 337 1.48 20.57 -10.69
CA VAL A 337 2.33 21.59 -10.06
C VAL A 337 3.72 21.58 -10.66
N GLN A 338 4.35 20.41 -10.75
CA GLN A 338 5.67 20.25 -11.37
C GLN A 338 5.71 20.77 -12.82
N CYS A 339 4.68 20.44 -13.63
CA CYS A 339 4.61 20.92 -15.00
C CYS A 339 4.43 22.45 -15.12
N LEU A 340 3.83 23.10 -14.12
CA LEU A 340 3.65 24.55 -14.10
C LEU A 340 4.93 25.28 -13.68
N GLU A 341 5.77 24.66 -12.85
CA GLU A 341 7.07 25.20 -12.44
C GLU A 341 8.12 25.16 -13.56
N ASP A 342 8.06 24.16 -14.45
CA ASP A 342 9.04 23.94 -15.54
C ASP A 342 8.96 24.96 -16.72
N GLU A 343 8.31 26.12 -16.56
CA GLU A 343 8.17 27.30 -17.46
C GLU A 343 7.72 27.04 -18.93
N SER A 344 7.56 25.79 -19.38
CA SER A 344 7.24 25.42 -20.76
C SER A 344 5.73 25.23 -21.01
N LEU A 345 4.95 26.27 -20.71
CA LEU A 345 3.48 26.28 -20.90
C LEU A 345 3.04 26.00 -22.36
N GLU A 346 3.92 26.22 -23.34
CA GLU A 346 3.67 25.91 -24.76
C GLU A 346 3.55 24.40 -25.05
N THR A 347 4.01 23.54 -24.13
CA THR A 347 3.96 22.07 -24.25
C THR A 347 3.08 21.39 -23.20
N PHE A 348 2.24 22.16 -22.49
CA PHE A 348 1.36 21.62 -21.48
C PHE A 348 0.39 20.58 -22.06
N PHE A 349 0.24 19.45 -21.37
CA PHE A 349 -0.45 18.26 -21.89
C PHE A 349 -1.98 18.38 -21.89
N MET A 350 -2.55 19.48 -21.38
CA MET A 350 -4.00 19.66 -21.24
C MET A 350 -4.46 21.04 -21.71
N THR A 351 -5.66 21.14 -22.28
CA THR A 351 -6.23 22.43 -22.66
C THR A 351 -6.72 23.21 -21.41
N PRO A 352 -6.68 24.56 -21.43
CA PRO A 352 -7.19 25.37 -20.32
C PRO A 352 -8.66 25.08 -19.96
N GLU A 353 -9.50 24.78 -20.94
CA GLU A 353 -10.91 24.43 -20.71
C GLU A 353 -11.05 23.13 -19.90
N ASN A 354 -10.27 22.11 -20.23
CA ASN A 354 -10.27 20.84 -19.50
C ASN A 354 -9.72 21.02 -18.08
N LEU A 355 -8.68 21.83 -17.90
CA LEU A 355 -8.13 22.17 -16.59
C LEU A 355 -9.18 22.85 -15.71
N LEU A 356 -9.92 23.82 -16.24
CA LEU A 356 -10.99 24.52 -15.49
C LEU A 356 -12.13 23.59 -15.09
N LYS A 357 -12.51 22.65 -15.96
CA LYS A 357 -13.51 21.61 -15.64
C LYS A 357 -13.01 20.68 -14.54
N LEU A 358 -11.74 20.26 -14.59
CA LEU A 358 -11.13 19.43 -13.54
C LEU A 358 -11.04 20.20 -12.23
N ARG A 359 -10.60 21.45 -12.22
CA ARG A 359 -10.55 22.30 -11.02
C ARG A 359 -11.89 22.32 -10.28
N LYS A 360 -12.99 22.50 -11.03
CA LYS A 360 -14.35 22.42 -10.47
C LYS A 360 -14.68 21.01 -9.96
N GLY A 361 -14.42 19.98 -10.75
CA GLY A 361 -14.69 18.59 -10.37
C GLY A 361 -13.91 18.11 -9.14
N ILE A 362 -12.63 18.48 -9.03
CA ILE A 362 -11.79 18.19 -7.88
C ILE A 362 -12.34 18.92 -6.66
N SER A 363 -12.61 20.23 -6.75
CA SER A 363 -13.17 21.00 -5.62
C SER A 363 -14.49 20.42 -5.11
N GLU A 364 -15.43 20.08 -5.98
CA GLU A 364 -16.69 19.42 -5.60
C GLU A 364 -16.46 18.06 -4.92
N THR A 365 -15.47 17.30 -5.41
CA THR A 365 -15.12 15.99 -4.84
C THR A 365 -14.46 16.16 -3.47
N MET A 366 -13.61 17.17 -3.29
CA MET A 366 -12.94 17.45 -2.02
C MET A 366 -13.89 17.98 -0.95
N SER A 367 -14.90 18.80 -1.31
CA SER A 367 -15.96 19.18 -0.37
C SER A 367 -16.73 17.95 0.14
N LEU A 368 -17.13 17.04 -0.75
CA LEU A 368 -17.80 15.79 -0.35
C LEU A 368 -16.87 14.88 0.47
N THR A 369 -15.59 14.87 0.15
CA THR A 369 -14.58 14.10 0.89
C THR A 369 -14.42 14.65 2.30
N ALA A 370 -14.42 15.98 2.48
CA ALA A 370 -14.36 16.61 3.79
C ALA A 370 -15.60 16.27 4.64
N GLU A 371 -16.80 16.28 4.04
CA GLU A 371 -18.04 15.84 4.69
C GLU A 371 -17.96 14.36 5.12
N TYR A 372 -17.54 13.48 4.21
CA TYR A 372 -17.36 12.06 4.52
C TYR A 372 -16.37 11.83 5.67
N LEU A 373 -15.22 12.52 5.64
CA LEU A 373 -14.19 12.40 6.67
C LEU A 373 -14.75 12.83 8.03
N ARG A 374 -15.51 13.93 8.07
CA ARG A 374 -16.19 14.38 9.29
C ARG A 374 -17.16 13.32 9.80
N ASP A 375 -18.06 12.84 8.95
CA ASP A 375 -19.08 11.87 9.33
C ASP A 375 -18.46 10.55 9.82
N ARG A 376 -17.41 10.07 9.14
CA ARG A 376 -16.67 8.85 9.52
C ARG A 376 -15.98 9.03 10.86
N TRP A 377 -15.36 10.19 11.09
CA TRP A 377 -14.66 10.49 12.34
C TRP A 377 -15.63 10.60 13.51
N ASP A 378 -16.72 11.33 13.35
CA ASP A 378 -17.77 11.47 14.36
C ASP A 378 -18.39 10.11 14.72
N ALA A 379 -18.66 9.27 13.71
CA ALA A 379 -19.13 7.90 13.95
C ALA A 379 -18.13 7.06 14.76
N SER A 380 -16.83 7.20 14.49
CA SER A 380 -15.75 6.45 15.15
C SER A 380 -15.47 6.91 16.59
N VAL A 381 -15.54 8.23 16.85
CA VAL A 381 -15.10 8.84 18.12
C VAL A 381 -16.27 9.10 19.07
N ALA A 382 -17.40 9.61 18.57
CA ALA A 382 -18.56 9.95 19.41
C ALA A 382 -19.56 8.79 19.56
N GLY A 383 -19.52 7.79 18.68
CA GLY A 383 -20.44 6.66 18.66
C GLY A 383 -21.92 7.09 18.54
N ALA A 384 -22.85 6.26 18.99
CA ALA A 384 -24.30 6.53 18.87
C ALA A 384 -24.88 7.49 19.94
N MET A 385 -24.05 8.24 20.67
CA MET A 385 -24.53 9.08 21.78
C MET A 385 -25.35 10.26 21.25
N GLY A 386 -26.68 10.21 21.46
CA GLY A 386 -27.63 11.24 21.01
C GLY A 386 -28.58 10.79 19.89
N LEU A 387 -28.36 9.61 19.30
CA LEU A 387 -29.22 9.05 18.25
C LEU A 387 -30.31 8.13 18.82
N HIS A 388 -31.42 8.00 18.07
CA HIS A 388 -32.59 7.17 18.42
C HIS A 388 -32.15 5.72 18.68
N PRO A 389 -32.74 4.99 19.65
CA PRO A 389 -32.33 3.63 20.02
C PRO A 389 -32.20 2.65 18.84
N ASP A 390 -32.99 2.82 17.79
CA ASP A 390 -33.03 1.93 16.62
C ASP A 390 -31.79 2.05 15.70
N ALA A 391 -30.98 3.11 15.84
CA ALA A 391 -29.72 3.28 15.10
C ALA A 391 -28.52 2.57 15.77
N ARG A 392 -28.73 1.98 16.95
CA ARG A 392 -27.70 1.36 17.79
C ARG A 392 -27.64 -0.13 17.46
N THR A 393 -26.49 -0.61 16.95
CA THR A 393 -26.35 -1.98 16.46
C THR A 393 -25.51 -2.90 17.36
N GLY A 394 -24.88 -2.36 18.41
CA GLY A 394 -24.13 -3.15 19.40
C GLY A 394 -23.41 -2.30 20.45
N THR A 395 -22.56 -2.94 21.26
CA THR A 395 -21.57 -2.30 22.14
C THR A 395 -20.18 -2.79 21.72
N ILE A 396 -19.24 -1.89 21.46
CA ILE A 396 -17.84 -2.22 21.18
C ILE A 396 -16.96 -1.49 22.20
N ASP A 397 -15.96 -2.21 22.72
CA ASP A 397 -14.88 -1.63 23.52
C ASP A 397 -13.87 -1.00 22.54
N THR A 398 -13.89 0.32 22.42
CA THR A 398 -12.82 1.05 21.71
C THR A 398 -11.74 1.48 22.71
N SER A 399 -10.60 1.95 22.20
CA SER A 399 -9.51 2.53 23.03
C SER A 399 -9.97 3.72 23.88
N ALA A 400 -11.14 4.31 23.56
CA ALA A 400 -11.79 5.39 24.30
C ALA A 400 -12.91 4.93 25.26
N GLY A 401 -13.13 3.62 25.44
CA GLY A 401 -14.13 3.04 26.36
C GLY A 401 -15.23 2.20 25.67
N VAL A 402 -16.21 1.75 26.46
CA VAL A 402 -17.35 0.96 25.96
C VAL A 402 -18.39 1.90 25.34
N HIS A 403 -18.55 1.86 24.02
CA HIS A 403 -19.50 2.72 23.29
C HIS A 403 -20.56 1.91 22.57
N HIS A 404 -21.79 2.43 22.51
CA HIS A 404 -22.84 1.89 21.65
C HIS A 404 -22.54 2.26 20.20
N THR A 405 -22.38 1.25 19.33
CA THR A 405 -21.98 1.48 17.95
C THR A 405 -23.15 1.77 17.04
N LEU A 406 -22.93 2.69 16.11
CA LEU A 406 -23.84 2.96 15.01
C LEU A 406 -23.75 1.83 13.98
N ALA A 407 -24.81 1.63 13.20
CA ALA A 407 -24.74 0.76 12.02
C ALA A 407 -23.63 1.18 11.02
N TRP A 408 -23.15 2.42 11.15
CA TRP A 408 -22.17 3.12 10.31
C TRP A 408 -20.78 3.26 10.96
N ASP A 409 -20.52 2.56 12.07
CA ASP A 409 -19.15 2.43 12.59
C ASP A 409 -18.61 1.03 12.30
N SER A 410 -17.29 0.91 12.13
CA SER A 410 -16.64 -0.36 11.82
C SER A 410 -16.56 -1.25 13.06
N MET A 411 -16.90 -2.53 12.92
CA MET A 411 -16.80 -3.49 14.01
C MET A 411 -15.36 -3.96 14.29
N ARG A 412 -14.39 -3.65 13.41
CA ARG A 412 -13.05 -4.24 13.43
C ARG A 412 -11.91 -3.23 13.37
N ASP A 413 -12.07 -2.19 12.57
CA ASP A 413 -10.98 -1.28 12.19
C ASP A 413 -11.34 0.16 12.56
N ASN A 414 -10.46 0.83 13.29
CA ASN A 414 -10.64 2.24 13.62
C ASN A 414 -10.40 3.14 12.40
N ALA A 415 -10.91 4.37 12.43
CA ALA A 415 -10.71 5.32 11.34
C ALA A 415 -9.23 5.67 11.09
N ASP A 416 -8.38 5.63 12.12
CA ASP A 416 -6.93 5.86 12.03
C ASP A 416 -6.13 4.67 11.47
N ASP A 417 -6.78 3.52 11.26
CA ASP A 417 -6.18 2.33 10.65
C ASP A 417 -6.68 2.09 9.21
N ASP A 418 -7.59 2.93 8.69
CA ASP A 418 -8.18 2.82 7.35
C ASP A 418 -7.34 3.56 6.29
N MET A 419 -6.77 2.80 5.35
CA MET A 419 -5.96 3.33 4.25
C MET A 419 -6.74 4.30 3.34
N PHE A 420 -8.06 4.13 3.23
CA PHE A 420 -8.91 5.06 2.50
C PHE A 420 -8.88 6.46 3.13
N ILE A 421 -8.92 6.55 4.46
CA ILE A 421 -8.88 7.83 5.19
C ILE A 421 -7.55 8.53 4.93
N LEU A 422 -6.44 7.79 4.98
CA LEU A 422 -5.11 8.35 4.70
C LEU A 422 -5.00 8.91 3.27
N SER A 423 -5.43 8.16 2.26
CA SER A 423 -5.39 8.63 0.87
C SER A 423 -6.35 9.78 0.61
N ALA A 424 -7.55 9.78 1.22
CA ALA A 424 -8.50 10.88 1.16
C ALA A 424 -7.94 12.17 1.80
N VAL A 425 -7.33 12.06 2.99
CA VAL A 425 -6.68 13.19 3.67
C VAL A 425 -5.53 13.73 2.84
N ARG A 426 -4.68 12.88 2.24
CA ARG A 426 -3.60 13.34 1.32
C ARG A 426 -4.14 14.15 0.14
N ALA A 427 -5.14 13.63 -0.54
CA ALA A 427 -5.68 14.28 -1.73
C ALA A 427 -6.35 15.62 -1.37
N LEU A 428 -7.09 15.66 -0.26
CA LEU A 428 -7.70 16.88 0.28
C LEU A 428 -6.63 17.89 0.70
N ALA A 429 -5.60 17.45 1.43
CA ALA A 429 -4.51 18.29 1.90
C ALA A 429 -3.78 18.99 0.74
N LEU A 430 -3.37 18.22 -0.26
CA LEU A 430 -2.73 18.75 -1.46
C LEU A 430 -3.63 19.79 -2.15
N TRP A 431 -4.91 19.48 -2.33
CA TRP A 431 -5.82 20.43 -2.97
C TRP A 431 -6.04 21.69 -2.13
N LEU A 432 -6.15 21.60 -0.81
CA LEU A 432 -6.28 22.77 0.08
C LEU A 432 -5.07 23.70 0.00
N ARG A 433 -3.86 23.13 -0.15
CA ARG A 433 -2.62 23.88 -0.30
C ARG A 433 -2.54 24.58 -1.65
N GLU A 434 -2.70 23.82 -2.74
CA GLU A 434 -2.48 24.33 -4.11
C GLU A 434 -3.61 25.23 -4.62
N GLU A 435 -4.84 25.00 -4.17
CA GLU A 435 -6.02 25.72 -4.69
C GLU A 435 -6.51 26.78 -3.69
N GLU A 436 -6.56 28.03 -4.15
CA GLU A 436 -7.13 29.16 -3.40
C GLU A 436 -8.67 29.15 -3.44
N ASN A 437 -9.27 28.14 -2.80
CA ASN A 437 -10.71 28.03 -2.63
C ASN A 437 -11.11 28.29 -1.17
N ASP A 438 -11.47 29.54 -0.88
CA ASP A 438 -11.86 29.98 0.47
C ASP A 438 -13.04 29.20 1.05
N ILE A 439 -13.99 28.76 0.20
CA ILE A 439 -15.17 28.00 0.63
C ILE A 439 -14.72 26.64 1.14
N LEU A 440 -13.94 25.91 0.35
CA LEU A 440 -13.42 24.59 0.73
C LEU A 440 -12.48 24.69 1.94
N ARG A 441 -11.59 25.69 1.98
CA ARG A 441 -10.71 25.92 3.16
C ARG A 441 -11.52 26.17 4.42
N LYS A 442 -12.62 26.94 4.32
CA LYS A 442 -13.53 27.19 5.43
C LYS A 442 -14.26 25.93 5.88
N GLU A 443 -14.73 25.08 4.95
CA GLU A 443 -15.32 23.78 5.26
C GLU A 443 -14.30 22.88 5.98
N ALA A 444 -13.08 22.78 5.44
CA ALA A 444 -12.00 21.97 5.99
C ALA A 444 -11.52 22.43 7.39
N THR A 445 -11.75 23.69 7.78
CA THR A 445 -11.48 24.10 9.19
C THR A 445 -12.28 23.28 10.20
N GLY A 446 -13.43 22.71 9.80
CA GLY A 446 -14.24 21.81 10.65
C GLY A 446 -13.63 20.43 10.89
N LEU A 447 -12.50 20.11 10.25
CA LEU A 447 -11.74 18.87 10.44
C LEU A 447 -10.51 19.04 11.35
N MET A 448 -10.35 20.20 11.99
CA MET A 448 -9.13 20.52 12.75
C MET A 448 -8.87 19.56 13.91
N ASP A 449 -9.90 19.20 14.67
CA ASP A 449 -9.86 18.20 15.73
C ASP A 449 -9.41 16.84 15.19
N MET A 450 -10.05 16.37 14.12
CA MET A 450 -9.68 15.13 13.42
C MET A 450 -8.21 15.16 12.97
N PHE A 451 -7.76 16.25 12.35
CA PHE A 451 -6.37 16.38 11.91
C PHE A 451 -5.38 16.29 13.08
N MET A 452 -5.67 16.93 14.20
CA MET A 452 -4.80 16.90 15.38
C MET A 452 -4.77 15.52 16.03
N ASP A 453 -5.90 14.83 16.09
CA ASP A 453 -5.98 13.48 16.65
C ASP A 453 -5.29 12.45 15.75
N LEU A 454 -5.49 12.52 14.43
CA LEU A 454 -4.77 11.69 13.45
C LEU A 454 -3.26 11.92 13.51
N TYR A 455 -2.83 13.18 13.70
CA TYR A 455 -1.42 13.51 13.89
C TYR A 455 -0.86 12.83 15.15
N LYS A 456 -1.59 12.92 16.27
CA LYS A 456 -1.20 12.32 17.56
C LYS A 456 -1.17 10.80 17.53
N SER A 457 -2.11 10.15 16.82
CA SER A 457 -2.21 8.68 16.77
C SER A 457 -1.19 8.03 15.84
N SER A 458 -0.59 8.80 14.94
CA SER A 458 0.39 8.34 13.96
C SER A 458 1.66 7.79 14.62
N SER A 459 2.13 6.63 14.14
CA SER A 459 3.37 6.00 14.63
C SER A 459 4.02 5.16 13.54
N GLN A 460 5.27 4.74 13.72
CA GLN A 460 5.97 3.87 12.76
C GLN A 460 5.29 2.51 12.51
N ASN A 461 4.46 2.05 13.45
CA ASN A 461 3.75 0.77 13.37
C ASN A 461 2.30 0.90 12.88
N LYS A 462 1.85 2.12 12.56
CA LYS A 462 0.50 2.45 12.08
C LYS A 462 0.60 3.26 10.79
N LEU A 463 -0.56 3.54 10.20
CA LEU A 463 -0.67 4.57 9.16
C LEU A 463 -0.16 5.92 9.69
N ASP A 464 0.67 6.60 8.89
CA ASP A 464 1.26 7.89 9.27
C ASP A 464 0.54 9.04 8.56
N PHE A 465 -0.21 9.82 9.34
CA PHE A 465 -0.96 10.98 8.90
C PHE A 465 -0.20 12.30 9.08
N ARG A 466 0.99 12.30 9.70
CA ARG A 466 1.68 13.54 10.08
C ARG A 466 1.98 14.44 8.89
N SER A 467 2.60 13.89 7.85
CA SER A 467 2.90 14.66 6.62
C SER A 467 1.63 15.17 5.92
N PRO A 468 0.61 14.32 5.62
CA PRO A 468 -0.65 14.79 5.03
C PRO A 468 -1.35 15.87 5.87
N VAL A 469 -1.35 15.74 7.20
CA VAL A 469 -1.95 16.72 8.10
C VAL A 469 -1.20 18.06 8.02
N LEU A 470 0.14 18.06 8.08
CA LEU A 470 0.92 19.31 7.95
C LEU A 470 0.60 20.03 6.64
N VAL A 471 0.52 19.30 5.53
CA VAL A 471 0.12 19.88 4.23
C VAL A 471 -1.30 20.47 4.28
N ALA A 472 -2.25 19.80 4.94
CA ALA A 472 -3.60 20.35 5.10
C ALA A 472 -3.59 21.64 5.94
N LEU A 473 -2.78 21.68 7.00
CA LEU A 473 -2.62 22.86 7.85
C LEU A 473 -2.10 24.07 7.09
N GLU A 474 -1.20 23.89 6.12
CA GLU A 474 -0.70 24.98 5.27
C GLU A 474 -1.86 25.70 4.57
N GLY A 475 -2.84 24.94 4.06
CA GLY A 475 -4.05 25.50 3.45
C GLY A 475 -5.01 26.14 4.46
N VAL A 476 -5.37 25.44 5.54
CA VAL A 476 -6.45 25.90 6.45
C VAL A 476 -6.02 27.03 7.38
N THR A 477 -4.74 27.12 7.76
CA THR A 477 -4.22 28.16 8.66
C THR A 477 -4.03 29.51 7.98
N THR A 478 -4.17 29.59 6.65
CA THR A 478 -4.29 30.87 5.93
C THR A 478 -5.49 31.69 6.43
N LEU A 479 -6.57 31.01 6.83
CA LEU A 479 -7.78 31.64 7.37
C LEU A 479 -7.65 31.94 8.87
N PRO A 480 -8.09 33.11 9.36
CA PRO A 480 -8.08 33.43 10.79
C PRO A 480 -8.77 32.38 11.66
N LYS A 481 -9.96 31.93 11.24
CA LYS A 481 -10.71 30.88 11.93
C LYS A 481 -9.95 29.54 12.00
N GLY A 482 -9.16 29.24 10.97
CA GLY A 482 -8.33 28.03 10.94
C GLY A 482 -7.24 28.09 12.02
N ARG A 483 -6.58 29.24 12.19
CA ARG A 483 -5.60 29.45 13.27
C ARG A 483 -6.23 29.35 14.65
N GLU A 484 -7.38 30.01 14.86
CA GLU A 484 -8.12 29.93 16.11
C GLU A 484 -8.48 28.48 16.48
N LEU A 485 -8.97 27.71 15.51
CA LEU A 485 -9.32 26.30 15.74
C LEU A 485 -8.09 25.42 15.96
N LEU A 486 -6.97 25.67 15.27
CA LEU A 486 -5.73 24.94 15.51
C LEU A 486 -5.27 25.14 16.97
N LEU A 487 -5.27 26.39 17.45
CA LEU A 487 -4.90 26.71 18.81
C LEU A 487 -5.89 26.12 19.84
N ALA A 488 -7.19 26.15 19.53
CA ALA A 488 -8.22 25.56 20.38
C ALA A 488 -8.10 24.03 20.51
N ASN A 489 -7.55 23.34 19.51
CA ASN A 489 -7.31 21.90 19.50
C ASN A 489 -5.85 21.53 19.86
N GLU A 490 -5.19 22.36 20.68
CA GLU A 490 -3.82 22.13 21.17
C GLU A 490 -2.74 22.05 20.08
N GLY A 491 -3.01 22.50 18.84
CA GLY A 491 -2.12 22.33 17.70
C GLY A 491 -0.70 22.87 17.93
N TRP A 492 -0.57 24.01 18.63
CA TRP A 492 0.74 24.51 19.04
C TRP A 492 1.51 23.48 19.88
N THR A 493 0.88 22.98 20.94
CA THR A 493 1.50 22.04 21.89
C THR A 493 1.90 20.74 21.19
N ILE A 494 1.04 20.22 20.31
CA ILE A 494 1.27 18.99 19.57
C ILE A 494 2.47 19.12 18.65
N LEU A 495 2.46 20.16 17.81
CA LEU A 495 3.50 20.37 16.80
C LEU A 495 4.83 20.77 17.43
N ALA A 496 4.81 21.63 18.45
CA ALA A 496 6.03 21.99 19.19
C ALA A 496 6.62 20.78 19.93
N HIS A 497 5.79 19.88 20.46
CA HIS A 497 6.27 18.65 21.09
C HIS A 497 6.94 17.71 20.07
N ASP A 498 6.34 17.50 18.88
CA ASP A 498 6.98 16.67 17.84
C ASP A 498 8.26 17.32 17.31
N LEU A 499 8.28 18.62 17.07
CA LEU A 499 9.50 19.35 16.70
C LEU A 499 10.61 19.15 17.74
N ASN A 500 10.28 19.30 19.02
CA ASN A 500 11.23 19.07 20.10
C ASN A 500 11.72 17.61 20.15
N SER A 501 10.82 16.65 19.91
CA SER A 501 11.19 15.23 19.82
C SER A 501 12.18 14.99 18.69
N ILE A 502 11.93 15.54 17.50
CA ILE A 502 12.84 15.42 16.35
C ILE A 502 14.21 16.02 16.69
N LEU A 503 14.23 17.24 17.23
CA LEU A 503 15.46 17.95 17.59
C LEU A 503 16.26 17.26 18.73
N GLN A 504 15.64 16.48 19.61
CA GLN A 504 16.35 15.75 20.66
C GLN A 504 16.91 14.40 20.17
N HIS A 505 16.15 13.66 19.35
CA HIS A 505 16.58 12.36 18.78
C HIS A 505 17.64 12.52 17.66
N ALA A 506 17.69 13.72 17.06
CA ALA A 506 18.69 14.25 16.15
C ALA A 506 20.17 13.92 16.45
N SER A 507 20.52 13.69 17.71
CA SER A 507 21.90 13.52 18.17
C SER A 507 22.56 12.21 17.70
N GLN A 508 21.81 11.25 17.15
CA GLN A 508 22.33 9.94 16.76
C GLN A 508 22.22 9.62 15.26
N THR A 509 21.12 9.99 14.59
CA THR A 509 20.95 9.97 13.12
C THR A 509 19.61 10.61 12.76
N TRP A 510 19.55 11.57 11.83
CA TRP A 510 18.28 12.08 11.30
C TRP A 510 17.82 11.25 10.10
N GLY A 511 16.58 10.78 10.12
CA GLY A 511 15.94 10.29 8.89
C GLY A 511 15.50 11.45 7.98
N GLU A 512 15.60 11.31 6.66
CA GLU A 512 15.17 12.34 5.70
C GLU A 512 13.73 12.82 5.94
N GLN A 513 12.84 11.90 6.30
CA GLN A 513 11.44 12.20 6.62
C GLN A 513 11.26 13.04 7.89
N GLU A 514 12.12 12.86 8.89
CA GLU A 514 12.07 13.63 10.13
C GLU A 514 12.58 15.05 9.92
N VAL A 515 13.61 15.20 9.09
CA VAL A 515 14.13 16.52 8.66
C VAL A 515 13.02 17.31 7.97
N ALA A 516 12.40 16.73 6.94
CA ALA A 516 11.31 17.38 6.22
C ALA A 516 10.14 17.74 7.15
N ARG A 517 9.77 16.82 8.06
CA ARG A 517 8.70 17.05 9.04
C ARG A 517 9.01 18.22 9.97
N ALA A 518 10.26 18.38 10.43
CA ALA A 518 10.64 19.52 11.26
C ALA A 518 10.48 20.86 10.52
N THR A 519 10.92 20.93 9.26
CA THR A 519 10.75 22.13 8.42
C THR A 519 9.27 22.44 8.17
N ASP A 520 8.45 21.42 7.87
CA ASP A 520 7.02 21.57 7.65
C ASP A 520 6.27 22.06 8.91
N ILE A 521 6.63 21.56 10.10
CA ILE A 521 6.10 22.06 11.38
C ILE A 521 6.38 23.56 11.54
N VAL A 522 7.61 23.98 11.28
CA VAL A 522 8.00 25.40 11.38
C VAL A 522 7.20 26.24 10.39
N ARG A 523 7.01 25.75 9.15
CA ARG A 523 6.21 26.44 8.13
C ARG A 523 4.77 26.71 8.56
N ILE A 524 4.19 25.84 9.41
CA ILE A 524 2.87 26.07 10.01
C ILE A 524 2.92 27.04 11.19
N LEU A 525 3.86 26.86 12.11
CA LEU A 525 3.86 27.61 13.37
C LEU A 525 4.35 29.06 13.19
N LEU A 526 5.29 29.31 12.29
CA LEU A 526 5.90 30.62 12.11
C LEU A 526 4.88 31.71 11.71
N PRO A 527 4.04 31.52 10.67
CA PRO A 527 3.03 32.52 10.30
C PRO A 527 1.99 32.77 11.38
N ILE A 528 1.72 31.80 12.26
CA ILE A 528 0.79 31.96 13.38
C ILE A 528 1.38 32.95 14.38
N VAL A 529 2.66 32.78 14.74
CA VAL A 529 3.36 33.69 15.67
C VAL A 529 3.44 35.10 15.11
N GLU A 530 3.77 35.24 13.83
CA GLU A 530 3.92 36.55 13.17
C GLU A 530 2.61 37.35 13.12
N GLN A 531 1.47 36.67 13.15
CA GLN A 531 0.14 37.29 13.08
C GLN A 531 -0.49 37.52 14.46
N GLU A 532 0.16 37.10 15.55
CA GLU A 532 -0.30 37.36 16.92
C GLU A 532 -0.04 38.81 17.33
N SER A 533 -1.12 39.59 17.41
CA SER A 533 -1.05 41.03 17.71
C SER A 533 -1.02 41.35 19.21
N ASN A 534 -1.46 40.42 20.06
CA ASN A 534 -1.58 40.64 21.52
C ASN A 534 -0.40 40.07 22.32
N GLY A 535 0.67 39.67 21.63
CA GLY A 535 1.81 38.95 22.20
C GLY A 535 1.52 37.45 22.36
N VAL A 536 2.58 36.68 22.57
CA VAL A 536 2.49 35.20 22.62
C VAL A 536 2.12 34.68 24.02
N PRO A 537 1.37 33.56 24.11
CA PRO A 537 1.14 32.84 25.36
C PRO A 537 2.46 32.38 26.01
N GLU A 538 2.51 32.37 27.35
CA GLU A 538 3.73 31.94 28.08
C GLU A 538 4.10 30.48 27.80
N ALA A 539 3.10 29.60 27.58
CA ALA A 539 3.33 28.20 27.24
C ALA A 539 4.13 28.00 25.94
N TRP A 540 4.17 29.00 25.05
CA TRP A 540 4.97 28.92 23.83
C TRP A 540 6.47 29.06 24.11
N MET A 541 6.83 29.60 25.27
CA MET A 541 8.22 29.71 25.71
C MET A 541 8.85 28.36 26.07
N ASP A 542 8.05 27.29 26.21
CA ASP A 542 8.56 25.92 26.38
C ASP A 542 9.36 25.47 25.14
N LEU A 543 9.03 25.96 23.95
CA LEU A 543 9.85 25.73 22.75
C LEU A 543 11.26 26.33 22.92
N ILE A 544 11.36 27.53 23.48
CA ILE A 544 12.63 28.24 23.68
C ILE A 544 13.53 27.46 24.64
N THR A 545 12.98 26.88 25.71
CA THR A 545 13.77 26.07 26.65
C THR A 545 14.19 24.74 26.04
N SER A 546 13.32 24.09 25.27
CA SER A 546 13.65 22.85 24.58
C SER A 546 14.75 23.04 23.53
N VAL A 547 14.66 24.06 22.68
CA VAL A 547 15.70 24.37 21.67
C VAL A 547 16.99 24.81 22.34
N ALA A 548 16.93 25.59 23.42
CA ALA A 548 18.12 25.97 24.19
C ALA A 548 18.87 24.78 24.83
N ALA A 549 18.18 23.66 25.07
CA ALA A 549 18.76 22.44 25.62
C ALA A 549 19.36 21.52 24.55
N TRP A 550 19.27 21.88 23.27
CA TRP A 550 19.79 21.08 22.18
C TRP A 550 21.33 21.11 22.13
N ASP A 551 21.92 19.93 22.01
CA ASP A 551 23.38 19.75 21.90
C ASP A 551 23.77 19.65 20.44
N VAL A 552 24.44 20.69 19.92
CA VAL A 552 24.82 20.79 18.51
C VAL A 552 26.09 19.97 18.27
N PRO A 553 26.05 18.97 17.37
CA PRO A 553 27.24 18.19 17.05
C PRO A 553 28.37 19.06 16.49
N ASP A 554 29.59 18.86 17.01
CA ASP A 554 30.80 19.54 16.52
C ASP A 554 31.20 19.09 15.10
N SER A 555 30.73 17.91 14.66
CA SER A 555 31.15 17.26 13.42
C SER A 555 30.56 17.82 12.12
N GLY A 556 29.82 18.94 12.19
CA GLY A 556 29.12 19.53 11.05
C GLY A 556 27.84 18.77 10.70
N LEU A 557 26.79 19.52 10.36
CA LEU A 557 25.47 18.95 10.02
C LEU A 557 25.28 18.84 8.50
N PRO A 558 24.57 17.81 8.00
CA PRO A 558 24.13 17.76 6.61
C PRO A 558 23.27 18.98 6.23
N PRO A 559 23.27 19.46 4.96
CA PRO A 559 22.54 20.66 4.57
C PRO A 559 21.05 20.64 4.92
N GLN A 560 20.36 19.53 4.68
CA GLN A 560 18.93 19.41 5.00
C GLN A 560 18.66 19.55 6.51
N VAL A 561 19.58 19.04 7.35
CA VAL A 561 19.49 19.18 8.80
C VAL A 561 19.78 20.62 9.23
N GLN A 562 20.69 21.32 8.53
CA GLN A 562 20.93 22.75 8.74
C GLN A 562 19.64 23.54 8.49
N GLU A 563 18.91 23.24 7.41
CA GLU A 563 17.64 23.90 7.07
C GLU A 563 16.61 23.80 8.18
N ALA A 564 16.36 22.59 8.66
CA ALA A 564 15.37 22.32 9.70
C ALA A 564 15.73 23.02 11.02
N VAL A 565 17.02 23.05 11.35
CA VAL A 565 17.52 23.71 12.56
C VAL A 565 17.44 25.23 12.43
N ILE A 566 17.87 25.81 11.32
CA ILE A 566 17.78 27.25 11.05
C ILE A 566 16.32 27.70 11.10
N SER A 567 15.43 26.94 10.47
CA SER A 567 13.98 27.15 10.54
C SER A 567 13.47 27.14 12.00
N SER A 568 13.92 26.18 12.81
CA SER A 568 13.56 26.12 14.24
C SER A 568 14.05 27.34 15.02
N LEU A 569 15.24 27.86 14.71
CA LEU A 569 15.78 29.08 15.30
C LEU A 569 15.01 30.34 14.86
N GLN A 570 14.56 30.40 13.61
CA GLN A 570 13.69 31.47 13.12
C GLN A 570 12.36 31.50 13.89
N LEU A 571 11.74 30.32 14.09
CA LEU A 571 10.53 30.21 14.91
C LEU A 571 10.77 30.71 16.34
N CYS A 572 11.91 30.33 16.95
CA CYS A 572 12.29 30.85 18.27
C CYS A 572 12.43 32.38 18.27
N CYS A 573 13.05 32.95 17.25
CA CYS A 573 13.18 34.40 17.11
C CYS A 573 11.81 35.08 17.03
N ALA A 574 10.89 34.57 16.20
CA ALA A 574 9.55 35.10 16.08
C ALA A 574 8.81 35.09 17.43
N VAL A 575 8.87 33.97 18.15
CA VAL A 575 8.24 33.83 19.48
C VAL A 575 8.84 34.84 20.46
N LEU A 576 10.17 34.98 20.49
CA LEU A 576 10.85 35.91 21.39
C LEU A 576 10.56 37.38 21.06
N VAL A 577 10.48 37.73 19.78
CA VAL A 577 10.12 39.08 19.31
C VAL A 577 8.68 39.41 19.68
N ALA A 578 7.76 38.44 19.62
CA ALA A 578 6.38 38.64 20.05
C ALA A 578 6.18 38.54 21.58
N ALA A 579 7.14 37.98 22.31
CA ALA A 579 7.09 37.85 23.77
C ALA A 579 7.27 39.21 24.47
N ASN A 580 6.56 39.39 25.59
CA ASN A 580 6.70 40.61 26.40
C ASN A 580 8.05 40.65 27.13
N ARG A 581 8.45 41.86 27.56
CA ARG A 581 9.76 42.08 28.24
C ARG A 581 9.95 41.22 29.49
N GLY A 582 8.88 40.98 30.25
CA GLY A 582 8.94 40.14 31.46
C GLY A 582 9.32 38.69 31.14
N MET A 583 8.74 38.13 30.08
CA MET A 583 9.08 36.80 29.58
C MET A 583 10.53 36.76 29.10
N ARG A 584 10.96 37.70 28.23
CA ARG A 584 12.36 37.75 27.74
C ARG A 584 13.37 37.77 28.87
N GLN A 585 13.10 38.52 29.94
CA GLN A 585 13.97 38.58 31.11
C GLN A 585 14.05 37.24 31.86
N ARG A 586 12.92 36.50 31.98
CA ARG A 586 12.90 35.17 32.61
C ARG A 586 13.67 34.12 31.80
N TYR A 587 13.61 34.20 30.48
CA TYR A 587 14.25 33.24 29.57
C TYR A 587 15.63 33.68 29.07
N LYS A 588 16.27 34.70 29.68
CA LYS A 588 17.56 35.25 29.25
C LYS A 588 18.66 34.21 29.06
N HIS A 589 18.73 33.20 29.93
CA HIS A 589 19.70 32.12 29.80
C HIS A 589 19.44 31.24 28.57
N SER A 590 18.18 30.91 28.30
CA SER A 590 17.77 30.17 27.10
C SER A 590 18.05 30.97 25.82
N ILE A 591 17.78 32.29 25.83
CA ILE A 591 18.09 33.17 24.69
C ILE A 591 19.60 33.16 24.40
N ALA A 592 20.45 33.25 25.43
CA ALA A 592 21.89 33.19 25.28
C ALA A 592 22.37 31.82 24.75
N ALA A 593 21.75 30.72 25.17
CA ALA A 593 22.05 29.39 24.66
C ALA A 593 21.68 29.24 23.17
N ILE A 594 20.48 29.69 22.78
CA ILE A 594 20.03 29.71 21.37
C ILE A 594 20.97 30.57 20.50
N TYR A 595 21.42 31.73 21.01
CA TYR A 595 22.43 32.55 20.33
C TYR A 595 23.75 31.79 20.14
N GLY A 596 24.16 31.01 21.14
CA GLY A 596 25.32 30.12 21.06
C GLY A 596 25.19 29.06 19.97
N ILE A 597 24.02 28.40 19.90
CA ILE A 597 23.67 27.41 18.86
C ILE A 597 23.75 28.05 17.47
N ALA A 598 23.08 29.19 17.26
CA ALA A 598 23.12 29.93 16.00
C ALA A 598 24.54 30.33 15.60
N SER A 599 25.36 30.76 16.56
CA SER A 599 26.75 31.16 16.34
C SER A 599 27.65 29.98 15.97
N GLN A 600 27.38 28.79 16.50
CA GLN A 600 28.10 27.55 16.17
C GLN A 600 27.74 27.09 14.75
N LEU A 601 26.46 27.08 14.40
CA LEU A 601 25.99 26.77 13.05
C LEU A 601 26.56 27.74 12.02
N ALA A 602 26.64 29.03 12.34
CA ALA A 602 27.23 30.04 11.45
C ALA A 602 28.72 29.81 11.18
N LYS A 603 29.42 28.97 11.94
CA LYS A 603 30.79 28.57 11.62
C LYS A 603 30.84 27.35 10.70
N GLN A 604 29.77 26.57 10.66
CA GLN A 604 29.66 25.32 9.88
C GLN A 604 29.01 25.54 8.50
N VAL A 605 28.10 26.50 8.38
CA VAL A 605 27.41 26.85 7.13
C VAL A 605 28.35 27.61 6.19
N SER A 606 28.53 27.11 4.96
CA SER A 606 29.34 27.75 3.93
C SER A 606 28.74 29.09 3.47
N GLN A 607 29.59 30.01 3.01
CA GLN A 607 29.12 31.31 2.49
C GLN A 607 28.21 31.19 1.26
N ASP A 608 28.33 30.11 0.50
CA ASP A 608 27.50 29.85 -0.69
C ASP A 608 26.17 29.14 -0.38
N ASN A 609 25.85 28.87 0.91
CA ASN A 609 24.60 28.22 1.28
C ASN A 609 23.44 29.27 1.26
N PRO A 610 22.31 29.02 0.56
CA PRO A 610 21.16 29.93 0.53
C PRO A 610 20.58 30.26 1.91
N GLU A 611 20.71 29.36 2.89
CA GLU A 611 20.21 29.57 4.25
C GLU A 611 21.11 30.46 5.11
N ARG A 612 22.24 30.92 4.56
CA ARG A 612 23.18 31.77 5.27
C ARG A 612 22.55 33.11 5.68
N GLU A 613 21.78 33.71 4.79
CA GLU A 613 21.07 34.98 5.03
C GLU A 613 20.08 34.83 6.19
N MET A 614 19.28 33.76 6.16
CA MET A 614 18.33 33.42 7.22
C MET A 614 19.01 33.28 8.59
N LEU A 615 20.19 32.67 8.64
CA LEU A 615 20.95 32.51 9.88
C LEU A 615 21.55 33.83 10.38
N GLU A 616 21.94 34.73 9.48
CA GLU A 616 22.43 36.07 9.84
C GLU A 616 21.31 36.93 10.43
N ASP A 617 20.09 36.84 9.90
CA ASP A 617 18.90 37.49 10.46
C ASP A 617 18.56 36.95 11.86
N VAL A 618 18.65 35.63 12.06
CA VAL A 618 18.51 35.00 13.38
C VAL A 618 19.54 35.56 14.37
N LEU A 619 20.82 35.64 13.97
CA LEU A 619 21.89 36.18 14.82
C LEU A 619 21.71 37.65 15.15
N ALA A 620 21.28 38.47 14.18
CA ALA A 620 21.00 39.88 14.38
C ALA A 620 19.84 40.08 15.37
N THR A 621 18.76 39.32 15.17
CA THR A 621 17.56 39.37 16.02
C THR A 621 17.89 38.96 17.46
N LEU A 622 18.51 37.80 17.67
CA LEU A 622 18.92 37.34 19.01
C LEU A 622 19.96 38.28 19.65
N GLY A 623 20.86 38.86 18.85
CA GLY A 623 21.82 39.86 19.29
C GLY A 623 21.14 41.10 19.87
N SER A 624 20.08 41.61 19.22
CA SER A 624 19.29 42.73 19.75
C SER A 624 18.57 42.37 21.06
N LEU A 625 17.99 41.16 21.12
CA LEU A 625 17.22 40.69 22.28
C LEU A 625 18.06 40.41 23.53
N THR A 626 19.38 40.21 23.38
CA THR A 626 20.31 40.02 24.51
C THR A 626 20.85 41.34 25.08
N GLN A 627 20.73 42.44 24.33
CA GLN A 627 21.19 43.78 24.70
C GLN A 627 20.11 44.62 25.42
N ASP A 628 18.82 44.33 25.18
CA ASP A 628 17.64 44.93 25.84
C ASP A 628 17.29 44.33 27.22
#